data_AF-A0A7K2FK86-F1
#
_entry.id   AF-A0A7K2FK86-F1
#
_cell.length_a   1.000
_cell.length_b   1.000
_cell.length_c   1.000
_cell.angle_alpha   90.00
_cell.angle_beta   90.00
_cell.angle_gamma   90.00
#
_symmetry.space_group_name_H-M   'P 1'
#
loop_
_entity.id
_entity.type
_entity.pdbx_description
1 polymer ?
#
loop_
_entity_poly.entity_id
_entity_poly.type
_entity_poly.pdbx_seq_one_letter_code
_entity_poly.pdbx_strand_id
1 'polypeptide(L)'
;MSHASPEAAVAALTDPAAPYLIGVRHHAPSLAAAVPALLAAAEPDVLLVELPAELEEWLPWLAHEETRAPVALAAAPAGGGGGPAGRGVGPAFYPFADFSPELAAVRWAARHGVPVLTCDLPLADRAWAGERHTDAASEPSADASPGVATGTPPGVATGTPPGITAALRSRLTGRPDDDLWDRLVETAAPGSSPEALRRAALLTGWALRAEA
;
A
#
# COMPACT_ATOMS: atom_id res chain seq x y z
N MET A 1 14.58 -13.93 16.59
CA MET A 1 13.52 -13.05 17.14
C MET A 1 12.20 -13.75 16.88
N SER A 2 11.36 -13.97 17.90
CA SER A 2 10.09 -14.66 17.68
C SER A 2 9.19 -13.78 16.82
N HIS A 3 8.85 -14.23 15.61
CA HIS A 3 7.84 -13.53 14.80
C HIS A 3 6.52 -13.57 15.59
N ALA A 4 5.86 -12.41 15.71
CA ALA A 4 4.54 -12.34 16.34
C ALA A 4 3.57 -13.27 15.57
N SER A 5 2.64 -13.92 16.29
CA SER A 5 1.59 -14.66 15.59
C SER A 5 0.71 -13.70 14.80
N PRO A 6 0.08 -14.14 13.72
CA PRO A 6 -0.87 -13.34 12.93
C PRO A 6 -1.96 -12.70 13.80
N GLU A 7 -2.50 -13.44 14.76
CA GLU A 7 -3.51 -12.95 15.69
C GLU A 7 -2.94 -11.86 16.61
N ALA A 8 -1.72 -12.05 17.12
CA ALA A 8 -1.04 -11.06 17.95
C ALA A 8 -0.72 -9.78 17.15
N ALA A 9 -0.32 -9.93 15.88
CA ALA A 9 -0.05 -8.81 14.99
C ALA A 9 -1.31 -7.97 14.72
N VAL A 10 -2.43 -8.62 14.37
CA VAL A 10 -3.70 -7.91 14.15
C VAL A 10 -4.17 -7.28 15.46
N ALA A 11 -4.09 -7.97 16.59
CA ALA A 11 -4.47 -7.41 17.88
C ALA A 11 -3.69 -6.12 18.20
N ALA A 12 -2.38 -6.10 17.95
CA ALA A 12 -1.55 -4.91 18.12
C ALA A 12 -1.90 -3.79 17.12
N LEU A 13 -2.14 -4.13 15.85
CA LEU A 13 -2.50 -3.15 14.80
C LEU A 13 -3.92 -2.59 14.95
N THR A 14 -4.78 -3.29 15.69
CA THR A 14 -6.16 -2.84 16.00
C THR A 14 -6.35 -2.50 17.47
N ASP A 15 -5.26 -2.25 18.22
CA ASP A 15 -5.36 -1.85 19.62
C ASP A 15 -6.08 -0.49 19.70
N PRO A 16 -7.18 -0.37 20.47
CA PRO A 16 -7.90 0.90 20.60
C PRO A 16 -7.09 2.01 21.28
N ALA A 17 -5.98 1.68 21.96
CA ALA A 17 -5.04 2.67 22.50
C ALA A 17 -4.06 3.20 21.44
N ALA A 18 -4.01 2.61 20.25
CA ALA A 18 -3.18 3.04 19.13
C ALA A 18 -3.99 3.87 18.11
N PRO A 19 -3.33 4.61 17.19
CA PRO A 19 -4.02 5.28 16.09
C PRO A 19 -4.90 4.32 15.29
N TYR A 20 -6.03 4.82 14.77
CA TYR A 20 -6.95 4.01 13.97
C TYR A 20 -6.37 3.74 12.57
N LEU A 21 -5.63 2.63 12.41
CA LEU A 21 -4.93 2.30 11.16
C LEU A 21 -5.79 1.64 10.07
N ILE A 22 -5.87 2.26 8.89
CA ILE A 22 -6.43 1.62 7.69
C ILE A 22 -5.26 1.28 6.77
N GLY A 23 -4.89 0.00 6.68
CA GLY A 23 -3.87 -0.46 5.74
C GLY A 23 -4.42 -0.47 4.31
N VAL A 24 -3.72 0.16 3.37
CA VAL A 24 -4.21 0.34 1.99
C VAL A 24 -3.25 -0.24 0.95
N ARG A 25 -3.80 -0.50 -0.22
CA ARG A 25 -3.09 -0.47 -1.51
C ARG A 25 -3.60 0.76 -2.25
N HIS A 26 -2.73 1.51 -2.95
CA HIS A 26 -3.09 2.76 -3.64
C HIS A 26 -4.28 2.64 -4.61
N HIS A 27 -4.53 1.41 -5.09
CA HIS A 27 -5.66 1.06 -5.93
C HIS A 27 -6.35 -0.17 -5.34
N ALA A 28 -7.36 0.03 -4.50
CA ALA A 28 -8.10 -1.01 -3.81
C ALA A 28 -9.60 -0.70 -3.81
N PRO A 29 -10.35 -1.15 -4.84
CA PRO A 29 -11.77 -0.81 -5.00
C PRO A 29 -12.62 -1.15 -3.77
N SER A 30 -12.41 -2.34 -3.18
CA SER A 30 -13.20 -2.77 -2.02
C SER A 30 -12.93 -1.89 -0.81
N LEU A 31 -11.66 -1.54 -0.58
CA LEU A 31 -11.28 -0.73 0.57
C LEU A 31 -11.70 0.74 0.37
N ALA A 32 -11.54 1.31 -0.83
CA ALA A 32 -12.01 2.64 -1.16
C ALA A 32 -13.52 2.80 -0.91
N ALA A 33 -14.31 1.78 -1.22
CA ALA A 33 -15.75 1.75 -0.92
C ALA A 33 -16.04 1.66 0.60
N ALA A 34 -15.18 0.99 1.37
CA ALA A 34 -15.35 0.81 2.81
C ALA A 34 -14.85 2.00 3.66
N VAL A 35 -13.88 2.77 3.16
CA VAL A 35 -13.24 3.89 3.87
C VAL A 35 -14.26 4.87 4.48
N PRO A 36 -15.29 5.35 3.77
CA PRO A 36 -16.29 6.25 4.37
C PRO A 36 -16.98 5.68 5.62
N ALA A 37 -17.30 4.39 5.61
CA ALA A 37 -17.95 3.73 6.74
C ALA A 37 -16.96 3.50 7.90
N LEU A 38 -15.71 3.17 7.59
CA LEU A 38 -14.63 3.04 8.58
C LEU A 38 -14.37 4.36 9.30
N LEU A 39 -14.25 5.46 8.55
CA LEU A 39 -14.00 6.79 9.10
C LEU A 39 -15.22 7.30 9.90
N ALA A 40 -16.44 7.05 9.42
CA ALA A 40 -17.65 7.39 10.17
C ALA A 40 -17.74 6.64 11.51
N ALA A 41 -17.31 5.37 11.58
CA ALA A 41 -17.29 4.61 12.82
C ALA A 41 -16.14 5.01 13.76
N ALA A 42 -15.03 5.50 13.21
CA ALA A 42 -13.85 5.88 13.98
C ALA A 42 -13.93 7.30 14.56
N GLU A 43 -14.77 8.17 13.98
CA GLU A 43 -14.94 9.58 14.39
C GLU A 43 -13.59 10.30 14.62
N PRO A 44 -12.67 10.32 13.64
CA PRO A 44 -11.34 10.87 13.86
C PRO A 44 -11.36 12.40 14.02
N ASP A 45 -10.63 12.89 15.02
CA ASP A 45 -10.35 14.34 15.17
C ASP A 45 -9.43 14.87 14.06
N VAL A 46 -8.56 13.99 13.53
CA VAL A 46 -7.60 14.28 12.46
C VAL A 46 -7.35 13.03 11.61
N LEU A 47 -7.24 13.22 10.30
CA LEU A 47 -6.87 12.17 9.35
C LEU A 47 -5.42 12.35 8.92
N LEU A 48 -4.61 11.30 9.06
CA LEU A 48 -3.25 11.24 8.52
C LEU A 48 -3.28 10.42 7.23
N VAL A 49 -2.65 10.92 6.17
CA VAL A 49 -2.52 10.22 4.88
C VAL A 49 -1.04 10.08 4.54
N GLU A 50 -0.63 8.88 4.15
CA GLU A 50 0.73 8.57 3.69
C GLU A 50 0.96 9.18 2.30
N LEU A 51 1.34 10.45 2.32
CA LEU A 51 1.77 11.26 1.18
C LEU A 51 2.91 12.17 1.64
N PRO A 52 3.80 12.63 0.75
CA PRO A 52 4.87 13.55 1.13
C PRO A 52 4.33 14.88 1.68
N ALA A 53 5.13 15.49 2.57
CA ALA A 53 4.83 16.78 3.21
C ALA A 53 4.43 17.87 2.20
N GLU A 54 5.11 17.95 1.06
CA GLU A 54 4.87 18.95 0.01
C GLU A 54 3.49 18.82 -0.65
N LEU A 55 2.80 17.67 -0.52
CA LEU A 55 1.47 17.48 -1.10
C LEU A 55 0.33 17.97 -0.19
N GLU A 56 0.61 18.34 1.06
CA GLU A 56 -0.42 18.75 2.02
C GLU A 56 -1.24 19.95 1.53
N GLU A 57 -0.58 20.97 0.97
CA GLU A 57 -1.25 22.17 0.45
C GLU A 57 -2.18 21.88 -0.75
N TRP A 58 -1.99 20.73 -1.40
CA TRP A 58 -2.77 20.31 -2.56
C TRP A 58 -4.00 19.47 -2.20
N LEU A 59 -4.10 18.96 -0.96
CA LEU A 59 -5.22 18.14 -0.52
C LEU A 59 -6.60 18.82 -0.67
N PRO A 60 -6.78 20.13 -0.41
CA PRO A 60 -8.06 20.79 -0.64
C PRO A 60 -8.51 20.75 -2.11
N TRP A 61 -7.57 20.83 -3.05
CA TRP A 61 -7.86 20.73 -4.49
C TRP A 61 -8.17 19.30 -4.90
N LEU A 62 -7.47 18.32 -4.31
CA LEU A 62 -7.75 16.90 -4.54
C LEU A 62 -9.16 16.53 -4.03
N ALA A 63 -9.60 17.14 -2.92
CA ALA A 63 -10.92 16.93 -2.34
C ALA A 63 -12.05 17.71 -3.04
N HIS A 64 -11.72 18.70 -3.86
CA HIS A 64 -12.69 19.63 -4.45
C HIS A 64 -13.73 18.90 -5.31
N GLU A 65 -14.99 19.34 -5.25
CA GLU A 65 -16.12 18.67 -5.93
C GLU A 65 -15.99 18.69 -7.46
N GLU A 66 -15.32 19.69 -8.01
CA GLU A 66 -15.05 19.79 -9.45
C GLU A 66 -13.85 18.94 -9.90
N THR A 67 -13.03 18.45 -8.97
CA THR A 67 -11.88 17.57 -9.29
C THR A 67 -12.37 16.16 -9.58
N ARG A 68 -12.33 15.79 -10.86
CA ARG A 68 -12.74 14.47 -11.36
C ARG A 68 -11.55 13.53 -11.47
N ALA A 69 -11.70 12.34 -10.92
CA ALA A 69 -10.73 11.27 -11.09
C ALA A 69 -10.89 10.61 -12.49
N PRO A 70 -9.83 10.01 -13.07
CA PRO A 70 -8.47 9.95 -12.52
C PRO A 70 -7.75 11.30 -12.58
N VAL A 71 -6.99 11.60 -11.53
CA VAL A 71 -6.19 12.81 -11.37
C VAL A 71 -4.86 12.44 -10.74
N ALA A 72 -3.79 13.21 -10.98
CA ALA A 72 -2.51 12.97 -10.34
C ALA A 72 -1.93 14.26 -9.77
N LEU A 73 -1.30 14.16 -8.60
CA LEU A 73 -0.37 15.19 -8.13
C LEU A 73 1.02 14.87 -8.71
N ALA A 74 1.70 15.89 -9.22
CA ALA A 74 3.04 15.76 -9.76
C ALA A 74 3.99 16.64 -8.96
N ALA A 75 5.08 16.06 -8.48
CA ALA A 75 6.11 16.79 -7.79
C ALA A 75 7.41 16.77 -8.62
N ALA A 76 7.94 17.95 -8.91
CA ALA A 76 9.16 18.11 -9.69
C ALA A 76 10.18 18.92 -8.88
N PRO A 77 11.49 18.61 -9.00
CA PRO A 77 12.52 19.43 -8.38
C PRO A 77 12.45 20.88 -8.89
N ALA A 78 12.68 21.84 -8.00
CA ALA A 78 12.64 23.27 -8.32
C ALA A 78 13.72 23.72 -9.34
N GLY A 79 14.68 22.87 -9.68
CA GLY A 79 15.73 23.12 -10.67
C GLY A 79 15.48 22.37 -11.99
N GLY A 80 14.80 23.00 -12.93
CA GLY A 80 14.76 22.51 -14.31
C GLY A 80 16.10 22.71 -15.01
N GLY A 81 16.97 21.69 -15.01
CA GLY A 81 18.24 21.82 -15.74
C GLY A 81 19.13 20.60 -15.62
N GLY A 82 19.27 19.88 -16.73
CA GLY A 82 20.35 18.91 -16.94
C GLY A 82 21.71 19.61 -16.86
N GLY A 83 22.34 19.55 -15.69
CA GLY A 83 23.78 19.74 -15.56
C GLY A 83 24.52 18.46 -15.98
N PRO A 84 25.79 18.54 -16.43
CA PRO A 84 26.53 17.42 -17.04
C PRO A 84 26.89 16.25 -16.10
N ALA A 85 26.39 16.26 -14.86
CA ALA A 85 26.43 15.13 -13.93
C ALA A 85 24.98 14.62 -13.70
N GLY A 86 24.39 14.08 -14.76
CA GLY A 86 22.97 13.71 -14.87
C GLY A 86 22.54 12.52 -14.00
N ARG A 87 22.31 12.77 -12.71
CA ARG A 87 21.39 11.97 -11.88
C ARG A 87 20.52 12.89 -11.03
N GLY A 88 19.76 13.76 -11.69
CA GLY A 88 18.66 14.47 -11.04
C GLY A 88 17.50 13.51 -10.81
N VAL A 89 16.84 13.62 -9.65
CA VAL A 89 15.58 12.91 -9.38
C VAL A 89 14.54 13.42 -10.37
N GLY A 90 13.99 12.54 -11.22
CA GLY A 90 12.90 12.90 -12.13
C GLY A 90 11.63 13.30 -11.38
N PRO A 91 10.62 13.85 -12.07
CA PRO A 91 9.33 14.14 -11.43
C PRO A 91 8.71 12.86 -10.85
N ALA A 92 8.10 12.97 -9.67
CA ALA A 92 7.31 11.92 -9.03
C ALA A 92 5.83 12.17 -9.28
N PHE A 93 5.07 11.12 -9.56
CA PHE A 93 3.64 11.18 -9.83
C PHE A 93 2.87 10.34 -8.82
N TYR A 94 1.82 10.93 -8.27
CA TYR A 94 0.91 10.33 -7.30
C TYR A 94 -0.47 10.26 -7.94
N PRO A 95 -0.80 9.14 -8.64
CA PRO A 95 -2.08 8.98 -9.31
C PRO A 95 -3.19 8.62 -8.32
N PHE A 96 -4.38 9.16 -8.55
CA PHE A 96 -5.57 8.90 -7.77
C PHE A 96 -6.73 8.57 -8.71
N ALA A 97 -7.46 7.52 -8.38
CA ALA A 97 -8.69 7.10 -9.04
C ALA A 97 -9.84 7.03 -8.02
N ASP A 98 -11.09 6.89 -8.47
CA ASP A 98 -12.23 6.72 -7.55
C ASP A 98 -12.12 5.43 -6.70
N PHE A 99 -11.25 4.50 -7.08
CA PHE A 99 -10.88 3.31 -6.32
C PHE A 99 -9.58 3.45 -5.50
N SER A 100 -9.07 4.67 -5.31
CA SER A 100 -7.98 4.96 -4.38
C SER A 100 -8.53 5.23 -2.97
N PRO A 101 -8.21 4.39 -1.96
CA PRO A 101 -8.63 4.62 -0.58
C PRO A 101 -8.23 5.99 -0.03
N GLU A 102 -7.08 6.50 -0.42
CA GLU A 102 -6.55 7.81 -0.03
C GLU A 102 -7.43 8.94 -0.56
N LEU A 103 -7.83 8.89 -1.84
CA LEU A 103 -8.75 9.86 -2.43
C LEU A 103 -10.13 9.80 -1.75
N ALA A 104 -10.63 8.59 -1.48
CA ALA A 104 -11.88 8.40 -0.76
C ALA A 104 -11.83 9.01 0.65
N ALA A 105 -10.71 8.83 1.36
CA ALA A 105 -10.49 9.35 2.71
C ALA A 105 -10.42 10.89 2.70
N VAL A 106 -9.60 11.47 1.81
CA VAL A 106 -9.45 12.93 1.65
C VAL A 106 -10.80 13.59 1.32
N ARG A 107 -11.56 13.03 0.38
CA ARG A 107 -12.90 13.54 0.03
C ARG A 107 -13.92 13.36 1.15
N TRP A 108 -13.83 12.27 1.92
CA TRP A 108 -14.69 12.07 3.09
C TRP A 108 -14.39 13.13 4.16
N ALA A 109 -13.12 13.34 4.49
CA ALA A 109 -12.70 14.28 5.52
C ALA A 109 -13.13 15.71 5.19
N ALA A 110 -12.94 16.14 3.93
CA ALA A 110 -13.40 17.45 3.46
C ALA A 110 -14.92 17.65 3.65
N ARG A 111 -15.75 16.64 3.34
CA ARG A 111 -17.20 16.71 3.55
C ARG A 111 -17.63 16.75 5.01
N HIS A 112 -16.81 16.23 5.92
CA HIS A 112 -17.11 16.16 7.35
C HIS A 112 -16.36 17.21 8.18
N GLY A 113 -15.56 18.07 7.53
CA GLY A 113 -14.77 19.09 8.22
C GLY A 113 -13.63 18.52 9.08
N VAL A 114 -13.16 17.30 8.80
CA VAL A 114 -12.04 16.67 9.50
C VAL A 114 -10.72 17.15 8.86
N PRO A 115 -9.78 17.70 9.63
CA PRO A 115 -8.46 18.09 9.13
C PRO A 115 -7.70 16.89 8.56
N VAL A 116 -7.01 17.11 7.43
CA VAL A 116 -6.16 16.10 6.80
C VAL A 116 -4.72 16.59 6.81
N LEU A 117 -3.80 15.77 7.32
CA LEU A 117 -2.36 16.02 7.31
C LEU A 117 -1.64 14.91 6.55
N THR A 118 -0.52 15.27 5.93
CA THR A 118 0.38 14.27 5.33
C THR A 118 1.36 13.75 6.37
N CYS A 119 1.74 12.48 6.29
CA CYS A 119 2.60 11.85 7.30
C CYS A 119 3.78 11.05 6.73
N ASP A 120 4.19 11.30 5.49
CA ASP A 120 5.35 10.67 4.87
C ASP A 120 6.58 11.59 4.84
N LEU A 121 7.73 11.02 4.49
CA LEU A 121 9.00 11.73 4.33
C LEU A 121 8.90 12.81 3.24
N PRO A 122 9.56 13.97 3.44
CA PRO A 122 9.67 14.99 2.40
C PRO A 122 10.29 14.42 1.11
N LEU A 123 9.86 14.92 -0.04
CA LEU A 123 10.36 14.46 -1.35
C LEU A 123 11.87 14.65 -1.54
N ALA A 124 12.44 15.63 -0.86
CA ALA A 124 13.87 15.92 -0.86
C ALA A 124 14.69 14.98 0.05
N ASP A 125 14.04 14.08 0.80
CA ASP A 125 14.74 13.16 1.68
C ASP A 125 15.66 12.20 0.90
N ARG A 126 16.81 11.86 1.49
CA ARG A 126 17.81 10.99 0.89
C ARG A 126 17.35 9.53 0.79
N ALA A 127 16.40 9.11 1.64
CA ALA A 127 15.84 7.75 1.60
C ALA A 127 15.30 7.41 0.20
N TRP A 128 14.63 8.37 -0.46
CA TRP A 128 14.10 8.22 -1.81
C TRP A 128 15.16 7.98 -2.90
N ALA A 129 16.43 8.34 -2.66
CA ALA A 129 17.51 8.12 -3.63
C ALA A 129 17.98 6.65 -3.65
N GLY A 130 17.75 5.89 -2.58
CA GLY A 130 18.07 4.46 -2.50
C GLY A 130 17.06 3.56 -3.19
N GLU A 131 15.76 3.88 -3.03
CA GLU A 131 14.64 3.08 -3.55
C GLU A 131 14.53 3.16 -5.09
N ARG A 132 14.77 4.33 -5.69
CA ARG A 132 14.72 4.49 -7.15
C ARG A 132 15.83 3.76 -7.92
N HIS A 133 16.81 3.17 -7.24
CA HIS A 133 17.87 2.38 -7.89
C HIS A 133 17.45 0.92 -8.13
N THR A 134 16.40 0.42 -7.46
CA THR A 134 15.93 -0.96 -7.63
C THR A 134 14.90 -1.12 -8.76
N ASP A 135 14.12 -0.08 -9.07
CA ASP A 135 13.08 -0.15 -10.10
C ASP A 135 13.61 -0.04 -11.53
N ALA A 136 14.77 0.58 -11.74
CA ALA A 136 15.36 0.77 -13.06
C ALA A 136 15.98 -0.51 -13.67
N ALA A 137 16.06 -1.62 -12.93
CA ALA A 137 16.64 -2.88 -13.38
C ALA A 137 15.60 -3.92 -13.86
N SER A 138 14.30 -3.58 -13.81
CA SER A 138 13.21 -4.51 -14.15
C SER A 138 12.56 -4.16 -15.49
N GLU A 139 13.31 -4.20 -16.58
CA GLU A 139 12.71 -4.37 -17.91
C GLU A 139 12.63 -5.87 -18.25
N PRO A 140 11.43 -6.43 -18.53
CA PRO A 140 11.32 -7.84 -18.90
C PRO A 140 11.78 -8.03 -20.35
N SER A 141 12.99 -8.55 -20.51
CA SER A 141 13.44 -9.10 -21.81
C SER A 141 12.67 -10.38 -22.10
N ALA A 142 11.83 -10.33 -23.13
CA ALA A 142 11.11 -11.46 -23.68
C ALA A 142 12.05 -12.33 -24.54
N ASP A 143 12.64 -13.37 -23.95
CA ASP A 143 12.91 -14.64 -24.64
C ASP A 143 13.55 -15.67 -23.68
N ALA A 144 12.80 -16.71 -23.31
CA ALA A 144 13.32 -18.04 -22.98
C ALA A 144 12.18 -19.06 -22.79
N SER A 145 12.10 -20.03 -23.70
CA SER A 145 11.20 -21.19 -23.69
C SER A 145 11.44 -22.16 -22.53
N PRO A 146 10.46 -23.02 -22.16
CA PRO A 146 10.53 -23.85 -20.96
C PRO A 146 11.28 -25.17 -21.19
N GLY A 147 12.34 -25.41 -20.40
CA GLY A 147 13.08 -26.66 -20.33
C GLY A 147 12.61 -27.57 -19.19
N VAL A 148 12.38 -28.83 -19.50
CA VAL A 148 11.83 -29.88 -18.63
C VAL A 148 12.91 -30.60 -17.79
N ALA A 149 12.52 -30.92 -16.55
CA ALA A 149 12.97 -31.99 -15.64
C ALA A 149 14.33 -31.89 -14.92
N THR A 150 14.35 -32.10 -13.61
CA THR A 150 14.51 -33.44 -12.98
C THR A 150 14.43 -33.36 -11.45
N GLY A 151 13.83 -34.38 -10.84
CA GLY A 151 13.56 -34.46 -9.40
C GLY A 151 14.79 -34.76 -8.54
N THR A 152 14.74 -34.28 -7.30
CA THR A 152 15.63 -34.69 -6.19
C THR A 152 14.73 -34.99 -4.98
N PRO A 153 14.95 -36.09 -4.23
CA PRO A 153 14.05 -36.53 -3.16
C PRO A 153 14.17 -35.67 -1.89
N PRO A 154 13.16 -35.67 -1.01
CA PRO A 154 13.12 -34.76 0.14
C PRO A 154 14.08 -35.24 1.24
N GLY A 155 15.07 -34.42 1.56
CA GLY A 155 15.77 -34.47 2.84
C GLY A 155 14.86 -33.97 3.94
N VAL A 156 14.79 -34.73 5.04
CA VAL A 156 13.98 -34.42 6.23
C VAL A 156 14.46 -33.10 6.84
N ALA A 157 13.73 -32.02 6.57
CA ALA A 157 13.93 -30.74 7.23
C ALA A 157 13.15 -30.73 8.54
N THR A 158 13.87 -30.80 9.66
CA THR A 158 13.39 -30.30 10.95
C THR A 158 13.23 -28.78 10.82
N GLY A 159 12.08 -28.32 10.36
CA GLY A 159 11.87 -26.93 9.94
C GLY A 159 10.74 -26.25 10.70
N THR A 160 11.02 -25.05 11.20
CA THR A 160 10.04 -24.03 11.60
C THR A 160 8.87 -24.02 10.60
N PRO A 161 7.60 -23.96 11.07
CA PRO A 161 6.46 -23.89 10.16
C PRO A 161 6.63 -22.70 9.21
N PRO A 162 6.30 -22.87 7.91
CA PRO A 162 6.36 -21.77 6.96
C PRO A 162 5.49 -20.60 7.44
N GLY A 163 5.99 -19.37 7.28
CA GLY A 163 5.23 -18.15 7.57
C GLY A 163 3.89 -18.13 6.84
N ILE A 164 2.92 -17.34 7.32
CA ILE A 164 1.58 -17.30 6.72
C ILE A 164 1.65 -17.01 5.22
N THR A 165 2.52 -16.10 4.79
CA THR A 165 2.60 -15.77 3.37
C THR A 165 3.22 -16.91 2.60
N ALA A 166 4.26 -17.59 3.11
CA ALA A 166 4.80 -18.81 2.50
C ALA A 166 3.77 -19.96 2.41
N ALA A 167 2.98 -20.18 3.46
CA ALA A 167 1.92 -21.17 3.50
C ALA A 167 0.79 -20.84 2.51
N LEU A 168 0.39 -19.57 2.41
CA LEU A 168 -0.58 -19.11 1.43
C LEU A 168 -0.01 -19.22 0.02
N ARG A 169 1.18 -18.68 -0.26
CA ARG A 169 1.92 -18.77 -1.55
C ARG A 169 2.01 -20.20 -2.08
N SER A 170 2.25 -21.19 -1.22
CA SER A 170 2.28 -22.61 -1.63
C SER A 170 0.95 -23.13 -2.21
N ARG A 171 -0.16 -22.44 -1.91
CA ARG A 171 -1.50 -22.70 -2.46
C ARG A 171 -1.88 -21.72 -3.55
N LEU A 172 -1.05 -20.73 -3.85
CA LEU A 172 -1.32 -19.76 -4.92
C LEU A 172 -0.66 -20.20 -6.23
N THR A 173 -1.45 -20.22 -7.31
CA THR A 173 -0.93 -20.26 -8.68
C THR A 173 -0.98 -18.83 -9.24
N GLY A 174 0.16 -18.22 -9.57
CA GLY A 174 0.22 -16.85 -10.15
C GLY A 174 1.42 -16.02 -9.66
N ARG A 175 1.36 -14.68 -9.83
CA ARG A 175 2.46 -13.76 -9.48
C ARG A 175 2.50 -13.55 -7.96
N PRO A 176 3.68 -13.59 -7.32
CA PRO A 176 3.80 -13.92 -5.89
C PRO A 176 3.22 -12.91 -4.89
N ASP A 177 3.10 -11.62 -5.23
CA ASP A 177 2.69 -10.57 -4.27
C ASP A 177 1.30 -9.96 -4.56
N ASP A 178 0.95 -9.75 -5.84
CA ASP A 178 -0.39 -9.29 -6.25
C ASP A 178 -1.49 -10.29 -5.87
N ASP A 179 -1.19 -11.59 -5.97
CA ASP A 179 -2.14 -12.67 -5.73
C ASP A 179 -2.66 -12.72 -4.28
N LEU A 180 -1.88 -12.23 -3.31
CA LEU A 180 -2.24 -12.32 -1.89
C LEU A 180 -3.29 -11.29 -1.52
N TRP A 181 -3.08 -10.02 -1.90
CA TRP A 181 -4.04 -8.94 -1.67
C TRP A 181 -5.37 -9.26 -2.35
N ASP A 182 -5.32 -9.63 -3.62
CA ASP A 182 -6.52 -9.88 -4.42
C ASP A 182 -7.38 -11.00 -3.82
N ARG A 183 -6.78 -12.02 -3.20
CA ARG A 183 -7.52 -13.14 -2.60
C ARG A 183 -7.98 -12.88 -1.17
N LEU A 184 -7.13 -12.27 -0.34
CA LEU A 184 -7.44 -12.06 1.07
C LEU A 184 -8.31 -10.83 1.31
N VAL A 185 -8.21 -9.83 0.43
CA VAL A 185 -8.88 -8.53 0.61
C VAL A 185 -9.97 -8.38 -0.44
N GLU A 186 -9.64 -8.33 -1.73
CA GLU A 186 -10.63 -7.99 -2.78
C GLU A 186 -11.67 -9.11 -2.99
N THR A 187 -11.23 -10.36 -3.12
CA THR A 187 -12.13 -11.50 -3.33
C THR A 187 -13.03 -11.76 -2.12
N ALA A 188 -12.51 -11.49 -0.92
CA ALA A 188 -13.25 -11.69 0.33
C ALA A 188 -14.18 -10.51 0.70
N ALA A 189 -14.07 -9.37 -0.01
CA ALA A 189 -14.82 -8.17 0.33
C ALA A 189 -16.35 -8.29 0.19
N PRO A 190 -16.92 -8.95 -0.84
CA PRO A 190 -18.37 -9.08 -0.96
C PRO A 190 -18.99 -9.78 0.25
N GLY A 191 -19.89 -9.07 0.95
CA GLY A 191 -20.56 -9.57 2.15
C GLY A 191 -19.75 -9.42 3.45
N SER A 192 -18.50 -8.97 3.38
CA SER A 192 -17.70 -8.62 4.56
C SER A 192 -18.10 -7.27 5.14
N SER A 193 -17.97 -7.11 6.46
CA SER A 193 -18.12 -5.79 7.09
C SER A 193 -16.90 -4.91 6.80
N PRO A 194 -17.02 -3.57 6.87
CA PRO A 194 -15.88 -2.68 6.72
C PRO A 194 -14.72 -3.02 7.68
N GLU A 195 -15.03 -3.33 8.94
CA GLU A 195 -14.02 -3.72 9.94
C GLU A 195 -13.33 -5.04 9.58
N ALA A 196 -14.06 -6.04 9.07
CA ALA A 196 -13.44 -7.28 8.61
C ALA A 196 -12.46 -7.02 7.45
N LEU A 197 -12.83 -6.14 6.52
CA LEU A 197 -11.98 -5.74 5.41
C LEU A 197 -10.74 -4.98 5.87
N ARG A 198 -10.89 -4.03 6.80
CA ARG A 198 -9.77 -3.31 7.45
C ARG A 198 -8.78 -4.28 8.09
N ARG A 199 -9.27 -5.26 8.86
CA ARG A 199 -8.42 -6.27 9.52
C ARG A 199 -7.68 -7.15 8.52
N ALA A 200 -8.35 -7.55 7.43
CA ALA A 200 -7.73 -8.33 6.36
C ALA A 200 -6.61 -7.55 5.67
N ALA A 201 -6.83 -6.25 5.38
CA ALA A 201 -5.84 -5.40 4.75
C ALA A 201 -4.61 -5.17 5.66
N LEU A 202 -4.82 -4.90 6.96
CA LEU A 202 -3.75 -4.75 7.95
C LEU A 202 -2.91 -6.03 8.08
N LEU A 203 -3.57 -7.18 8.20
CA LEU A 203 -2.89 -8.47 8.30
C LEU A 203 -2.07 -8.76 7.04
N THR A 204 -2.63 -8.50 5.86
CA THR A 204 -1.95 -8.70 4.57
C THR A 204 -0.71 -7.82 4.48
N GLY A 205 -0.82 -6.53 4.80
CA GLY A 205 0.33 -5.61 4.80
C GLY A 205 1.40 -6.00 5.82
N TRP A 206 1.02 -6.45 7.01
CA TRP A 206 1.96 -6.99 7.99
C TRP A 206 2.68 -8.24 7.47
N ALA A 207 1.94 -9.18 6.89
CA ALA A 207 2.50 -10.45 6.42
C ALA A 207 3.48 -10.27 5.25
N LEU A 208 3.25 -9.27 4.39
CA LEU A 208 4.18 -8.89 3.33
C LEU A 208 5.48 -8.30 3.89
N ARG A 209 5.41 -7.45 4.91
CA ARG A 209 6.60 -6.81 5.52
C ARG A 209 7.37 -7.73 6.46
N ALA A 210 6.70 -8.64 7.16
CA ALA A 210 7.35 -9.58 8.08
C ALA A 210 8.22 -10.63 7.34
N GLU A 211 8.00 -10.79 6.04
CA GLU A 211 8.70 -11.72 5.16
C GLU A 211 9.52 -11.03 4.04
N ALA A 212 9.67 -9.70 4.10
CA ALA A 212 10.52 -8.89 3.20
C ALA A 212 11.95 -8.76 3.74
#